data_AF-A0A447U1C7-F1
#
_entry.id   AF-A0A447U1C7-F1
#
_cell.length_a   1.000
_cell.length_b   1.000
_cell.length_c   1.000
_cell.angle_alpha   90.00
_cell.angle_beta   90.00
_cell.angle_gamma   90.00
#
_symmetry.space_group_name_H-M   'P 1'
#
loop_
_entity.id
_entity.type
_entity.pdbx_description
1 polymer ?
#
loop_
_entity_poly.entity_id
_entity_poly.type
_entity_poly.pdbx_seq_one_letter_code
_entity_poly.pdbx_strand_id
1 'polypeptide(L)'
;MDLVFQHMADTAARLEDYPEQFEPLFGLREVDGHELTIVEEWCFGYMRGVSLSDWSDLPDTLKPALEAIALHGTEEKLFALLDKMSPEAFDKSVDAIRIAALELHAWWMAHPHTTPLQMPIKAEVKVGRNDPCPCGSGKKI
;
A
#
# COMPACT_ATOMS: atom_id res chain seq x y z
N MET A 1 0.72 0.58 22.37
CA MET A 1 1.02 0.70 20.92
C MET A 1 2.26 -0.08 20.51
N ASP A 2 3.14 -0.43 21.46
CA ASP A 2 4.42 -1.10 21.22
C ASP A 2 4.32 -2.39 20.40
N LEU A 3 3.30 -3.23 20.66
CA LEU A 3 3.12 -4.50 19.95
C LEU A 3 2.83 -4.33 18.45
N VAL A 4 2.09 -3.30 18.06
CA VAL A 4 1.77 -3.02 16.65
C VAL A 4 3.03 -2.60 15.91
N PHE A 5 3.84 -1.70 16.49
CA PHE A 5 5.10 -1.28 15.90
C PHE A 5 6.13 -2.40 15.84
N GLN A 6 6.18 -3.27 16.86
CA GLN A 6 7.00 -4.48 16.83
C GLN A 6 6.60 -5.41 15.69
N HIS A 7 5.29 -5.64 15.50
CA HIS A 7 4.81 -6.47 14.40
C HIS A 7 5.12 -5.87 13.02
N MET A 8 4.97 -4.55 12.86
CA MET A 8 5.38 -3.86 11.63
C MET A 8 6.87 -4.02 11.36
N ALA A 9 7.72 -3.86 12.37
CA ALA A 9 9.16 -4.02 12.25
C ALA A 9 9.55 -5.48 11.92
N ASP A 10 8.92 -6.47 12.54
CA ASP A 10 9.11 -7.89 12.23
C ASP A 10 8.69 -8.22 10.80
N THR A 11 7.55 -7.69 10.35
CA THR A 11 7.10 -7.84 8.96
C THR A 11 8.10 -7.27 7.96
N ALA A 12 8.60 -6.04 8.22
CA ALA A 12 9.60 -5.42 7.37
C ALA A 12 10.91 -6.22 7.32
N ALA A 13 11.40 -6.66 8.48
CA ALA A 13 12.61 -7.48 8.56
C ALA A 13 12.45 -8.84 7.85
N ARG A 14 11.27 -9.49 7.95
CA ARG A 14 11.00 -10.71 7.19
C ARG A 14 11.00 -10.45 5.69
N LEU A 15 10.31 -9.41 5.23
CA LEU A 15 10.25 -9.08 3.81
C LEU A 15 11.63 -8.74 3.22
N GLU A 16 12.53 -8.15 4.02
CA GLU A 16 13.88 -7.76 3.62
C GLU A 16 14.90 -8.91 3.74
N ASP A 17 15.01 -9.53 4.91
CA ASP A 17 16.10 -10.45 5.25
C ASP A 17 15.71 -11.93 5.14
N TYR A 18 14.43 -12.27 5.33
CA TYR A 18 13.93 -13.65 5.41
C TYR A 18 12.61 -13.84 4.63
N PRO A 19 12.55 -13.50 3.32
CA PRO A 19 11.31 -13.48 2.56
C PRO A 19 10.65 -14.87 2.47
N GLU A 20 11.42 -15.95 2.62
CA GLU A 20 10.90 -17.32 2.71
C GLU A 20 10.09 -17.59 3.98
N GLN A 21 10.23 -16.78 5.03
CA GLN A 21 9.51 -16.87 6.29
C GLN A 21 8.37 -15.86 6.42
N PHE A 22 8.14 -15.04 5.39
CA PHE A 22 6.99 -14.16 5.33
C PHE A 22 5.72 -14.99 5.11
N GLU A 23 4.71 -14.73 5.93
CA GLU A 23 3.34 -15.25 5.76
C GLU A 23 2.36 -14.10 6.01
N PRO A 24 1.38 -13.87 5.12
CA PRO A 24 0.25 -13.00 5.41
C PRO A 24 -0.49 -13.46 6.67
N LEU A 25 -0.77 -12.55 7.59
CA LEU A 25 -1.60 -12.85 8.75
C LEU A 25 -3.08 -12.82 8.35
N PHE A 26 -3.58 -13.97 7.89
CA PHE A 26 -5.00 -14.14 7.58
C PHE A 26 -5.85 -14.38 8.83
N GLY A 27 -7.10 -13.96 8.76
CA GLY A 27 -8.09 -14.26 9.78
C GLY A 27 -8.53 -15.71 9.71
N LEU A 28 -9.03 -16.23 10.83
CA LEU A 28 -9.64 -17.56 10.90
C LEU A 28 -11.05 -17.41 11.46
N ARG A 29 -12.01 -18.14 10.88
CA ARG A 29 -13.39 -18.20 11.36
C ARG A 29 -13.83 -19.65 11.47
N GLU A 30 -14.33 -20.04 12.64
CA GLU A 30 -14.96 -21.34 12.83
C GLU A 30 -16.43 -21.29 12.38
N VAL A 31 -16.84 -22.21 11.52
CA VAL A 31 -18.22 -22.41 11.08
C VAL A 31 -18.52 -23.91 11.08
N ASP A 32 -19.55 -24.31 11.83
CA ASP A 32 -19.97 -25.72 11.96
C ASP A 32 -18.82 -26.69 12.34
N GLY A 33 -17.88 -26.22 13.17
CA GLY A 33 -16.71 -27.01 13.61
C GLY A 33 -15.57 -27.10 12.59
N HIS A 34 -15.65 -26.36 11.48
CA HIS A 34 -14.60 -26.22 10.48
C HIS A 34 -13.97 -24.84 10.54
N GLU A 35 -12.64 -24.78 10.49
CA GLU A 35 -11.90 -23.51 10.42
C GLU A 35 -11.79 -23.05 8.97
N LEU A 36 -12.20 -21.81 8.71
CA LEU A 36 -12.14 -21.15 7.41
C LEU A 36 -11.11 -20.02 7.45
N THR A 37 -10.23 -19.98 6.46
CA THR A 37 -9.28 -18.88 6.28
C THR A 37 -9.98 -17.68 5.64
N ILE A 38 -9.81 -16.51 6.24
CA ILE A 38 -10.37 -15.23 5.81
C ILE A 38 -9.22 -14.36 5.32
N VAL A 39 -9.16 -14.15 4.00
CA VAL A 39 -8.05 -13.43 3.35
C VAL A 39 -8.40 -11.97 3.07
N GLU A 40 -9.69 -11.67 3.01
CA GLU A 40 -10.24 -10.41 2.53
C GLU A 40 -9.78 -9.23 3.39
N GLU A 41 -9.79 -9.37 4.72
CA GLU A 41 -9.37 -8.29 5.62
C GLU A 41 -7.92 -7.87 5.38
N TRP A 42 -7.03 -8.84 5.16
CA TRP A 42 -5.63 -8.60 4.84
C TRP A 42 -5.50 -7.93 3.46
N CYS A 43 -6.20 -8.45 2.45
CA CYS A 43 -6.18 -7.91 1.09
C CYS A 43 -6.78 -6.50 1.01
N PHE A 44 -7.86 -6.20 1.73
CA PHE A 44 -8.44 -4.86 1.85
C PHE A 44 -7.43 -3.90 2.49
N GLY A 45 -6.74 -4.33 3.55
CA GLY A 45 -5.67 -3.57 4.18
C GLY A 45 -4.53 -3.26 3.21
N TYR A 46 -4.11 -4.26 2.42
CA TYR A 46 -3.09 -4.10 1.40
C TYR A 46 -3.51 -3.10 0.31
N MET A 47 -4.72 -3.26 -0.26
CA MET A 47 -5.24 -2.34 -1.29
C MET A 47 -5.47 -0.93 -0.77
N ARG A 48 -5.77 -0.77 0.53
CA ARG A 48 -5.76 0.53 1.18
C ARG A 48 -4.35 1.11 1.24
N GLY A 49 -3.32 0.30 1.50
CA GLY A 49 -1.92 0.73 1.43
C GLY A 49 -1.51 1.17 0.01
N VAL A 50 -1.93 0.42 -1.00
CA VAL A 50 -1.72 0.75 -2.42
C VAL A 50 -2.26 2.14 -2.75
N SER A 51 -3.48 2.47 -2.28
CA SER A 51 -4.09 3.78 -2.57
C SER A 51 -3.44 4.98 -1.88
N LEU A 52 -2.50 4.77 -0.96
CA LEU A 52 -1.76 5.84 -0.28
C LEU A 52 -0.53 6.32 -1.07
N SER A 53 -0.13 5.60 -2.12
CA SER A 53 1.09 5.90 -2.91
C SER A 53 0.80 5.85 -4.41
N ASP A 54 1.72 6.39 -5.22
CA ASP A 54 1.63 6.27 -6.68
C ASP A 54 2.18 4.91 -7.13
N TRP A 55 1.35 4.10 -7.77
CA TRP A 55 1.72 2.77 -8.31
C TRP A 55 1.84 2.78 -9.83
N SER A 56 1.85 3.95 -10.47
CA SER A 56 1.90 4.08 -11.94
C SER A 56 3.17 3.53 -12.57
N ASP A 57 4.27 3.44 -11.82
CA ASP A 57 5.54 2.86 -12.28
C ASP A 57 5.54 1.32 -12.29
N LEU A 58 4.51 0.66 -11.74
CA LEU A 58 4.47 -0.80 -11.68
C LEU A 58 4.44 -1.41 -13.09
N PRO A 59 5.38 -2.29 -13.46
CA PRO A 59 5.46 -2.85 -14.81
C PRO A 59 4.31 -3.81 -15.08
N ASP A 60 3.94 -3.94 -16.36
CA ASP A 60 2.87 -4.84 -16.80
C ASP A 60 3.07 -6.28 -16.35
N THR A 61 4.32 -6.73 -16.22
CA THR A 61 4.67 -8.08 -15.75
C THR A 61 4.27 -8.35 -14.30
N LEU A 62 4.10 -7.31 -13.47
CA LEU A 62 3.69 -7.43 -12.06
C LEU A 62 2.23 -7.05 -11.81
N LYS A 63 1.50 -6.59 -12.84
CA LYS A 63 0.05 -6.38 -12.73
C LYS A 63 -0.70 -7.64 -12.27
N PRO A 64 -0.38 -8.86 -12.75
CA PRO A 64 -1.02 -10.07 -12.24
C PRO A 64 -0.83 -10.31 -10.74
N ALA A 65 0.34 -9.96 -10.19
CA ALA A 65 0.60 -10.07 -8.76
C ALA A 65 -0.30 -9.10 -7.96
N LEU A 66 -0.36 -7.83 -8.37
CA LEU A 66 -1.27 -6.87 -7.75
C LEU A 66 -2.74 -7.28 -7.90
N GLU A 67 -3.11 -7.84 -9.05
CA GLU A 67 -4.46 -8.34 -9.30
C GLU A 67 -4.84 -9.52 -8.42
N ALA A 68 -3.90 -10.42 -8.10
CA ALA A 68 -4.12 -11.54 -7.20
C ALA A 68 -4.52 -11.07 -5.79
N ILE A 69 -3.86 -10.02 -5.27
CA ILE A 69 -4.22 -9.41 -3.99
C ILE A 69 -5.55 -8.63 -4.13
N ALA A 70 -5.69 -7.84 -5.19
CA ALA A 70 -6.88 -7.03 -5.42
C ALA A 70 -8.16 -7.86 -5.61
N LEU A 71 -8.06 -9.09 -6.11
CA LEU A 71 -9.19 -10.01 -6.27
C LEU A 71 -9.98 -10.19 -4.96
N HIS A 72 -9.27 -10.27 -3.83
CA HIS A 72 -9.82 -10.42 -2.49
C HIS A 72 -9.90 -9.10 -1.71
N GLY A 73 -9.37 -8.01 -2.28
CA GLY A 73 -9.17 -6.73 -1.59
C GLY A 73 -10.02 -5.57 -2.10
N THR A 74 -10.95 -5.82 -3.03
CA THR A 74 -11.92 -4.80 -3.48
C THR A 74 -13.33 -5.37 -3.54
N GLU A 75 -14.32 -4.59 -3.09
CA GLU A 75 -15.73 -5.01 -3.06
C GLU A 75 -16.23 -5.35 -4.47
N GLU A 76 -15.83 -4.59 -5.49
CA GLU A 76 -16.25 -4.82 -6.87
C GLU A 76 -15.83 -6.20 -7.38
N LYS A 77 -14.62 -6.67 -7.02
CA LYS A 77 -14.12 -7.97 -7.46
C LYS A 77 -14.70 -9.10 -6.62
N LEU A 78 -14.83 -8.90 -5.31
CA LEU A 78 -15.43 -9.85 -4.39
C LEU A 78 -16.85 -10.24 -4.83
N PHE A 79 -17.72 -9.25 -5.05
CA PHE A 79 -19.11 -9.53 -5.45
C PHE A 79 -19.25 -9.99 -6.91
N ALA A 80 -18.37 -9.55 -7.83
CA ALA A 80 -18.53 -9.86 -9.25
C ALA A 80 -17.90 -11.19 -9.68
N LEU A 81 -16.82 -11.61 -9.02
CA LEU A 81 -15.96 -12.71 -9.47
C LEU A 81 -15.93 -13.88 -8.50
N LEU A 82 -15.79 -13.64 -7.19
CA LEU A 82 -15.58 -14.73 -6.22
C LEU A 82 -16.78 -15.68 -6.12
N ASP A 83 -18.00 -15.16 -6.15
CA ASP A 83 -19.24 -15.98 -6.18
C ASP A 83 -19.36 -16.90 -7.40
N LYS A 84 -18.56 -16.67 -8.45
CA LYS A 84 -18.58 -17.44 -9.70
C LYS A 84 -17.41 -18.42 -9.83
N MET A 85 -16.49 -18.41 -8.86
CA MET A 85 -15.30 -19.27 -8.91
C MET A 85 -15.62 -20.68 -8.43
N SER A 86 -14.94 -21.67 -9.01
CA SER A 86 -14.93 -23.01 -8.43
C SER A 86 -14.10 -23.01 -7.15
N PRO A 87 -14.33 -23.95 -6.21
CA PRO A 87 -13.52 -24.08 -5.00
C PRO A 87 -12.02 -24.17 -5.30
N GLU A 88 -11.63 -24.94 -6.32
CA GLU A 88 -10.21 -25.11 -6.69
C GLU A 88 -9.60 -23.83 -7.27
N ALA A 89 -10.41 -23.00 -7.94
CA ALA A 89 -9.96 -21.71 -8.42
C ALA A 89 -9.80 -20.72 -7.27
N PHE A 90 -10.69 -20.77 -6.27
CA PHE A 90 -10.60 -19.97 -5.06
C PHE A 90 -9.34 -20.32 -4.26
N ASP A 91 -9.09 -21.60 -3.99
CA ASP A 91 -7.90 -22.04 -3.25
C ASP A 91 -6.61 -21.57 -3.91
N LYS A 92 -6.48 -21.74 -5.23
CA LYS A 92 -5.33 -21.23 -6.00
C LYS A 92 -5.17 -19.72 -5.91
N SER A 93 -6.28 -18.99 -5.86
CA SER A 93 -6.24 -17.54 -5.73
C SER A 93 -5.77 -17.09 -4.34
N VAL A 94 -6.07 -17.86 -3.30
CA VAL A 94 -5.56 -17.66 -1.93
C VAL A 94 -4.06 -17.96 -1.88
N ASP A 95 -3.62 -19.09 -2.43
CA ASP A 95 -2.21 -19.49 -2.48
C ASP A 95 -1.33 -18.44 -3.20
N ALA A 96 -1.89 -17.75 -4.18
CA ALA A 96 -1.17 -16.73 -4.95
C ALA A 96 -0.85 -15.45 -4.14
N ILE A 97 -1.60 -15.14 -3.07
CA ILE A 97 -1.49 -13.87 -2.33
C ILE A 97 -0.09 -13.68 -1.75
N ARG A 98 0.45 -14.73 -1.10
CA ARG A 98 1.78 -14.68 -0.47
C ARG A 98 2.87 -14.36 -1.49
N ILE A 99 2.87 -15.08 -2.61
CA ILE A 99 3.88 -14.91 -3.66
C ILE A 99 3.76 -13.53 -4.29
N ALA A 100 2.54 -13.07 -4.56
CA ALA A 100 2.30 -11.73 -5.08
C ALA A 100 2.86 -10.64 -4.17
N ALA A 101 2.65 -10.73 -2.87
CA ALA A 101 3.18 -9.75 -1.91
C ALA A 101 4.72 -9.70 -1.94
N LEU A 102 5.38 -10.85 -2.04
CA LEU A 102 6.84 -10.96 -2.14
C LEU A 102 7.37 -10.39 -3.46
N GLU A 103 6.73 -10.70 -4.60
CA GLU A 103 7.13 -10.18 -5.92
C GLU A 103 7.02 -8.65 -5.98
N LEU A 104 5.91 -8.10 -5.47
CA LEU A 104 5.68 -6.66 -5.41
C LEU A 104 6.70 -5.98 -4.49
N HIS A 105 6.95 -6.54 -3.30
CA HIS A 105 7.94 -6.02 -2.36
C HIS A 105 9.35 -6.00 -2.99
N ALA A 106 9.78 -7.12 -3.56
CA ALA A 106 11.11 -7.25 -4.17
C ALA A 106 11.32 -6.21 -5.29
N TRP A 107 10.31 -5.98 -6.12
CA TRP A 107 10.40 -4.99 -7.18
C TRP A 107 10.50 -3.57 -6.65
N TRP A 108 9.67 -3.20 -5.66
CA TRP A 108 9.71 -1.86 -5.05
C TRP A 108 11.02 -1.57 -4.32
N MET A 109 11.62 -2.57 -3.66
CA MET A 109 12.93 -2.42 -3.03
C MET A 109 14.07 -2.26 -4.04
N ALA A 110 13.96 -2.91 -5.20
CA ALA A 110 14.92 -2.76 -6.30
C ALA A 110 14.74 -1.45 -7.10
N HIS A 111 13.58 -0.80 -7.00
CA HIS A 111 13.25 0.44 -7.71
C HIS A 111 12.73 1.52 -6.76
N PRO A 112 13.61 2.08 -5.90
CA PRO A 112 13.18 3.12 -4.97
C PRO A 112 12.61 4.30 -5.75
N HIS A 113 11.33 4.60 -5.52
CA HIS A 113 10.76 5.84 -6.00
C HIS A 113 11.50 7.01 -5.35
N THR A 114 12.16 7.82 -6.16
CA THR A 114 12.54 9.16 -5.72
C THR A 114 11.28 10.00 -5.67
N THR A 115 10.54 9.95 -4.55
CA THR A 115 9.50 10.95 -4.29
C THR A 115 10.18 12.32 -4.37
N PRO A 116 9.78 13.21 -5.31
CA PRO A 116 10.35 14.54 -5.35
C PRO A 116 10.08 15.19 -3.99
N LEU A 117 11.13 15.53 -3.24
CA LEU A 117 10.98 16.30 -2.02
C LEU A 117 10.18 17.55 -2.38
N GLN A 118 8.98 17.72 -1.84
CA GLN A 118 8.27 18.98 -1.96
C GLN A 118 9.16 20.04 -1.33
N MET A 119 9.80 20.84 -2.17
CA MET A 119 10.58 21.96 -1.69
C MET A 119 9.62 22.89 -0.96
N PRO A 120 9.92 23.32 0.28
CA PRO A 120 9.09 24.28 0.97
C PRO A 120 8.96 25.50 0.07
N ILE A 121 7.71 25.90 -0.19
CA ILE A 121 7.41 27.11 -0.96
C ILE A 121 8.09 28.27 -0.24
N LYS A 122 9.17 28.80 -0.82
CA LYS A 122 9.76 30.04 -0.34
C LYS A 122 8.70 31.12 -0.56
N ALA A 123 8.11 31.60 0.54
CA ALA A 123 7.27 32.79 0.48
C ALA A 123 8.08 33.91 -0.20
N GLU A 124 7.52 34.54 -1.22
CA GLU A 124 8.10 35.76 -1.77
C GLU A 124 8.31 36.76 -0.62
N VAL A 125 9.43 37.47 -0.67
CA VAL A 125 9.78 38.48 0.34
C VAL A 125 8.67 39.52 0.38
N LYS A 126 7.77 39.42 1.37
CA LYS A 126 6.80 40.47 1.64
C LYS A 126 7.57 41.71 2.10
N VAL A 127 7.44 42.79 1.34
CA VAL A 127 7.94 44.13 1.70
C VAL A 127 7.53 44.39 3.15
N GLY A 128 8.52 44.57 4.03
CA GLY A 128 8.30 44.76 5.45
C GLY A 128 7.59 46.08 5.67
N ARG A 129 6.82 46.17 6.76
CA ARG A 129 6.09 47.39 7.16
C ARG A 129 6.98 48.66 7.21
N ASN A 130 8.29 48.48 7.42
CA ASN A 130 9.26 49.57 7.45
C ASN A 130 9.96 49.87 6.10
N ASP A 131 9.71 49.09 5.06
CA ASP A 131 10.31 49.30 3.74
C ASP A 131 9.55 50.38 2.95
N PRO A 132 10.19 51.06 1.98
CA PRO A 132 9.55 52.10 1.18
C PRO A 132 8.38 51.54 0.37
N CYS A 133 7.22 52.21 0.39
CA CYS A 133 6.07 51.80 -0.42
C CYS A 133 6.46 51.74 -1.91
N PRO A 134 6.18 50.62 -2.62
CA PRO A 134 6.42 50.53 -4.06
C PRO A 134 5.56 51.50 -4.88
N CYS A 135 4.58 52.16 -4.26
CA CYS A 135 3.76 53.21 -4.83
C CYS A 135 4.47 54.58 -5.00
N GLY A 136 5.73 54.71 -4.59
CA GLY A 136 6.51 55.94 -4.76
C GLY A 136 6.08 57.13 -3.89
N SER A 137 5.20 56.92 -2.91
CA SER A 137 4.60 57.99 -2.10
C SER A 137 5.48 58.50 -0.94
N GLY A 138 6.64 57.87 -0.71
CA GLY A 138 7.56 58.22 0.38
C GLY A 138 7.03 57.93 1.80
N LYS A 139 5.90 57.22 1.93
CA LYS A 139 5.34 56.82 3.22
C LYS A 139 5.63 55.34 3.50
N LYS A 140 5.89 55.01 4.78
CA LYS A 140 6.04 53.63 5.27
C LYS A 140 4.70 52.88 5.18
N ILE A 141 4.74 51.56 5.02
CA ILE A 141 3.56 50.67 4.98
C ILE A 141 2.99 50.44 6.40
#